data_AF-A0A959FP62-F1
#
_entry.id   AF-A0A959FP62-F1
#
_cell.length_a   1.000
_cell.length_b   1.000
_cell.length_c   1.000
_cell.angle_alpha   90.00
_cell.angle_beta   90.00
_cell.angle_gamma   90.00
#
_symmetry.space_group_name_H-M   'P 1'
#
loop_
_entity.id
_entity.type
_entity.pdbx_description
1 polymer ?
#
loop_
_entity_poly.entity_id
_entity_poly.type
_entity_poly.pdbx_seq_one_letter_code
_entity_poly.pdbx_strand_id
1 'polypeptide(L)'
;MAKSKRNTSKQSSLEFGLDTDDKRVLWRTVLITSVVLAGVQVLAYVLLGKLFEENHSWLNPIRTALGLLIFWIFVTAAVRTFNRLRPNHTGIWLIVVGLSTAAIGTLVFLLGLRLWNELGDHGATLPKYSIIAFYAGGGLVASLISLIHIRVEDETRGNLLELLVIALAAVLFFWIT
;
A
#
# COMPACT_ATOMS: atom_id res chain seq x y z
N MET A 1 -7.40 -39.67 -30.41
CA MET A 1 -7.41 -38.24 -30.03
C MET A 1 -7.35 -38.11 -28.51
N ALA A 2 -6.18 -37.90 -27.90
CA ALA A 2 -6.07 -37.78 -26.43
C ALA A 2 -4.81 -36.99 -26.00
N LYS A 3 -4.56 -35.81 -26.58
CA LYS A 3 -3.38 -34.98 -26.26
C LYS A 3 -3.69 -33.53 -25.82
N SER A 4 -4.96 -33.17 -25.61
CA SER A 4 -5.36 -31.76 -25.38
C SER A 4 -6.05 -31.49 -24.02
N LYS A 5 -5.62 -32.15 -22.94
CA LYS A 5 -6.07 -31.80 -21.57
C LYS A 5 -4.95 -31.59 -20.54
N ARG A 6 -3.72 -31.99 -20.85
CA ARG A 6 -2.59 -31.94 -19.90
C ARG A 6 -1.79 -30.63 -19.92
N ASN A 7 -1.92 -29.84 -20.98
CA ASN A 7 -1.21 -28.55 -21.10
C ASN A 7 -1.99 -27.40 -20.46
N THR A 8 -3.33 -27.45 -20.47
CA THR A 8 -4.18 -26.39 -19.90
C THR A 8 -4.10 -26.36 -18.36
N SER A 9 -3.97 -27.51 -17.70
CA SER A 9 -3.85 -27.57 -16.24
C SER A 9 -2.50 -27.06 -15.72
N LYS A 10 -1.42 -27.21 -16.50
CA LYS A 10 -0.08 -26.74 -16.14
C LYS A 10 0.08 -25.23 -16.31
N GLN A 11 -0.53 -24.64 -17.34
CA GLN A 11 -0.60 -23.18 -17.50
C GLN A 11 -1.45 -22.53 -16.40
N SER A 12 -2.61 -23.10 -16.08
CA SER A 12 -3.46 -22.60 -15.00
C SER A 12 -2.81 -22.70 -13.60
N SER A 13 -2.01 -23.75 -13.34
CA SER A 13 -1.25 -23.86 -12.07
C SER A 13 -0.06 -22.90 -11.98
N LEU A 14 0.50 -22.47 -13.11
CA LEU A 14 1.52 -21.42 -13.18
C LEU A 14 0.91 -20.01 -13.10
N GLU A 15 -0.33 -19.83 -13.53
CA GLU A 15 -1.06 -18.54 -13.41
C GLU A 15 -1.42 -18.21 -11.94
N PHE A 16 -1.65 -19.20 -11.09
CA PHE A 16 -1.96 -18.99 -9.66
C PHE A 16 -0.74 -19.06 -8.73
N GLY A 17 0.34 -19.72 -9.14
CA GLY A 17 1.55 -19.90 -8.32
C GLY A 17 2.68 -18.93 -8.68
N LEU A 18 3.21 -18.21 -7.69
CA LEU A 18 4.50 -17.53 -7.85
C LEU A 18 5.63 -18.55 -7.81
N ASP A 19 6.59 -18.45 -8.74
CA ASP A 19 7.82 -19.21 -8.65
C ASP A 19 8.70 -18.66 -7.51
N THR A 20 9.73 -19.40 -7.11
CA THR A 20 10.59 -19.04 -5.97
C THR A 20 11.27 -17.69 -6.16
N ASP A 21 11.68 -17.38 -7.40
CA ASP A 21 12.28 -16.09 -7.73
C ASP A 21 11.25 -14.96 -7.69
N ASP A 22 10.01 -15.21 -8.08
CA ASP A 22 8.94 -14.21 -8.05
C ASP A 22 8.54 -13.87 -6.62
N LYS A 23 8.49 -14.88 -5.74
CA LYS A 23 8.28 -14.67 -4.29
C LYS A 23 9.39 -13.83 -3.70
N ARG A 24 10.65 -14.07 -4.10
CA ARG A 24 11.80 -13.29 -3.64
C ARG A 24 11.68 -11.83 -4.10
N VAL A 25 11.32 -11.60 -5.35
CA VAL A 25 11.09 -10.25 -5.89
C VAL A 25 9.93 -9.56 -5.16
N LEU A 26 8.81 -10.26 -4.97
CA LEU A 26 7.65 -9.76 -4.22
C LEU A 26 8.05 -9.27 -2.84
N TRP A 27 8.65 -10.15 -2.03
CA TRP A 27 9.03 -9.79 -0.66
C TRP A 27 10.11 -8.72 -0.61
N ARG A 28 11.05 -8.72 -1.55
CA ARG A 28 12.07 -7.67 -1.64
C ARG A 28 11.44 -6.31 -1.94
N THR A 29 10.52 -6.24 -2.90
CA THR A 29 9.77 -5.01 -3.21
C THR A 29 8.97 -4.55 -2.01
N VAL A 30 8.19 -5.45 -1.41
CA VAL A 30 7.37 -5.15 -0.22
C VAL A 30 8.22 -4.62 0.93
N LEU A 31 9.30 -5.31 1.30
CA LEU A 31 10.15 -4.94 2.44
C LEU A 31 10.87 -3.61 2.19
N ILE A 32 11.52 -3.44 1.03
CA ILE A 32 12.23 -2.20 0.72
C ILE A 32 11.25 -1.03 0.72
N THR A 33 10.12 -1.15 0.01
CA THR A 33 9.16 -0.06 -0.07
C THR A 33 8.50 0.23 1.27
N SER A 34 8.25 -0.78 2.11
CA SER A 34 7.70 -0.61 3.46
C SER A 34 8.65 0.16 4.37
N VAL A 35 9.95 -0.17 4.35
CA VAL A 35 10.96 0.53 5.16
C VAL A 35 11.11 1.98 4.71
N VAL A 36 11.15 2.23 3.39
CA VAL A 36 11.24 3.60 2.87
C VAL A 36 9.96 4.39 3.19
N LEU A 37 8.78 3.79 3.00
CA LEU A 37 7.49 4.38 3.38
C LEU A 37 7.48 4.78 4.86
N ALA A 38 7.88 3.87 5.74
CA ALA A 38 7.93 4.11 7.17
C ALA A 38 8.89 5.26 7.52
N GLY A 39 10.11 5.23 6.97
CA GLY A 39 11.10 6.28 7.20
C GLY A 39 10.62 7.66 6.75
N VAL A 40 9.99 7.74 5.57
CA VAL A 40 9.43 9.00 5.06
C VAL A 40 8.24 9.45 5.90
N GLN A 41 7.37 8.55 6.35
CA GLN A 41 6.27 8.93 7.26
C GLN A 41 6.77 9.43 8.61
N VAL A 42 7.77 8.78 9.23
CA VAL A 42 8.37 9.26 10.49
C VAL A 42 8.95 10.65 10.29
N LEU A 43 9.73 10.86 9.24
CA LEU A 43 10.34 12.15 8.94
C LEU A 43 9.28 13.24 8.70
N ALA A 44 8.27 12.94 7.89
CA ALA A 44 7.16 13.86 7.64
C ALA A 44 6.40 14.20 8.92
N TYR A 45 6.16 13.21 9.78
CA TYR A 45 5.50 13.41 11.07
C TYR A 45 6.29 14.35 11.98
N VAL A 46 7.60 14.14 12.10
CA VAL A 46 8.49 14.98 12.93
C VAL A 46 8.58 16.40 12.37
N LEU A 47 8.72 16.56 11.05
CA LEU A 47 8.80 17.87 10.41
C LEU A 47 7.49 18.66 10.57
N LEU A 48 6.34 18.01 10.38
CA LEU A 48 5.02 18.62 10.63
C LEU A 48 4.78 18.89 12.12
N GLY A 49 5.41 18.11 13.00
CA GLY A 49 5.53 18.38 14.43
C GLY A 49 6.08 19.77 14.69
N LYS A 50 7.22 20.07 14.07
CA LYS A 50 7.93 21.36 14.22
C LYS A 50 7.26 22.53 13.50
N LEU A 51 6.60 22.28 12.38
CA LEU A 51 5.90 23.33 11.61
C LEU A 51 4.56 23.74 12.24
N PHE A 52 3.91 22.83 12.96
CA PHE A 52 2.58 23.05 13.57
C PHE A 52 2.62 22.74 15.07
N GLU A 53 3.35 23.56 15.82
CA GLU A 53 3.58 23.40 17.27
C GLU A 53 2.29 23.47 18.11
N GLU A 54 1.23 24.15 17.65
CA GLU A 54 0.00 24.27 18.44
C GLU A 54 -0.91 23.03 18.38
N ASN A 55 -0.64 22.07 17.48
CA ASN A 55 -1.56 20.96 17.23
C ASN A 55 -0.83 19.61 17.11
N HIS A 56 -0.32 19.13 18.24
CA HIS A 56 0.42 17.86 18.39
C HIS A 56 -0.46 16.61 18.24
N SER A 57 -1.75 16.77 17.96
CA SER A 57 -2.67 15.65 17.78
C SER A 57 -2.38 14.91 16.47
N TRP A 58 -2.32 13.57 16.55
CA TRP A 58 -2.30 12.68 15.40
C TRP A 58 -3.50 12.91 14.46
N LEU A 59 -4.63 13.33 15.01
CA LEU A 59 -5.87 13.64 14.28
C LEU A 59 -5.83 14.99 13.55
N ASN A 60 -4.68 15.66 13.49
CA ASN A 60 -4.54 16.83 12.64
C ASN A 60 -4.83 16.43 11.18
N PRO A 61 -5.87 17.01 10.53
CA PRO A 61 -6.28 16.64 9.18
C PRO A 61 -5.15 16.76 8.17
N ILE A 62 -4.28 17.75 8.33
CA ILE A 62 -3.14 18.00 7.44
C ILE A 62 -2.12 16.86 7.55
N ARG A 63 -1.82 16.41 8.78
CA ARG A 63 -0.89 15.29 9.02
C ARG A 63 -1.45 13.99 8.45
N THR A 64 -2.74 13.75 8.63
CA THR A 64 -3.41 12.56 8.11
C THR A 64 -3.46 12.59 6.58
N ALA A 65 -3.82 13.71 5.97
CA ALA A 65 -3.87 13.88 4.51
C ALA A 65 -2.49 13.69 3.88
N LEU A 66 -1.43 14.29 4.45
CA LEU A 66 -0.07 14.09 3.94
C LEU A 66 0.39 12.64 4.14
N GLY A 67 0.07 12.03 5.29
CA GLY A 67 0.38 10.63 5.56
C GLY A 67 -0.29 9.69 4.55
N LEU A 68 -1.55 9.95 4.20
CA LEU A 68 -2.29 9.22 3.17
C LEU A 68 -1.70 9.45 1.78
N LEU A 69 -1.27 10.66 1.45
CA LEU A 69 -0.63 10.97 0.17
C LEU A 69 0.70 10.24 0.01
N ILE A 70 1.58 10.32 1.02
CA ILE A 70 2.85 9.60 1.06
C ILE A 70 2.57 8.11 0.87
N PHE A 71 1.65 7.59 1.67
CA PHE A 71 1.25 6.20 1.63
C PHE A 71 0.77 5.76 0.23
N TRP A 72 -0.11 6.54 -0.40
CA TRP A 72 -0.61 6.29 -1.75
C TRP A 72 0.51 6.19 -2.78
N ILE A 73 1.44 7.16 -2.76
CA ILE A 73 2.57 7.22 -3.69
C ILE A 73 3.43 5.96 -3.56
N PHE A 74 3.79 5.58 -2.33
CA PHE A 74 4.68 4.44 -2.09
C PHE A 74 4.00 3.10 -2.39
N VAL A 75 2.73 2.92 -2.03
CA VAL A 75 1.99 1.69 -2.36
C VAL A 75 1.83 1.55 -3.86
N THR A 76 1.43 2.61 -4.56
CA THR A 76 1.31 2.60 -6.02
C THR A 76 2.67 2.33 -6.68
N ALA A 77 3.75 2.92 -6.17
CA ALA A 77 5.11 2.66 -6.64
C ALA A 77 5.53 1.20 -6.42
N ALA A 78 5.19 0.59 -5.28
CA ALA A 78 5.47 -0.83 -5.00
C ALA A 78 4.78 -1.73 -6.02
N VAL A 79 3.48 -1.51 -6.25
CA VAL A 79 2.67 -2.29 -7.19
C VAL A 79 3.19 -2.15 -8.63
N ARG A 80 3.46 -0.92 -9.07
CA ARG A 80 4.04 -0.66 -10.40
C ARG A 80 5.43 -1.26 -10.56
N THR A 81 6.27 -1.18 -9.53
CA THR A 81 7.62 -1.77 -9.55
C THR A 81 7.55 -3.28 -9.68
N PHE A 82 6.69 -3.95 -8.90
CA PHE A 82 6.49 -5.38 -9.01
C PHE A 82 6.00 -5.79 -10.40
N ASN A 83 4.99 -5.09 -10.93
CA ASN A 83 4.47 -5.35 -12.28
C ASN A 83 5.54 -5.18 -13.38
N ARG A 84 6.45 -4.21 -13.23
CA ARG A 84 7.56 -4.00 -14.18
C ARG A 84 8.60 -5.12 -14.12
N LEU A 85 8.91 -5.61 -12.92
CA LEU A 85 9.90 -6.69 -12.72
C LEU A 85 9.35 -8.06 -13.12
N ARG A 86 8.03 -8.23 -13.00
CA ARG A 86 7.31 -9.47 -13.22
C ARG A 86 6.01 -9.19 -13.99
N PRO A 87 6.12 -8.85 -15.28
CA PRO A 87 4.96 -8.68 -16.15
C PRO A 87 4.28 -10.04 -16.35
N ASN A 88 2.94 -10.05 -16.41
CA ASN A 88 2.07 -11.22 -16.67
C ASN A 88 1.59 -12.05 -15.47
N HIS A 89 1.89 -11.68 -14.22
CA HIS A 89 1.24 -12.36 -13.09
C HIS A 89 -0.20 -11.91 -12.87
N THR A 90 -0.99 -12.80 -12.26
CA THR A 90 -2.37 -12.55 -11.88
C THR A 90 -2.50 -11.28 -11.03
N GLY A 91 -3.52 -10.47 -11.31
CA GLY A 91 -3.78 -9.20 -10.61
C GLY A 91 -3.89 -9.32 -9.09
N ILE A 92 -4.21 -10.52 -8.58
CA ILE A 92 -4.22 -10.85 -7.15
C ILE A 92 -2.86 -10.56 -6.49
N TRP A 93 -1.74 -10.85 -7.15
CA TRP A 93 -0.41 -10.61 -6.58
C TRP A 93 -0.06 -9.13 -6.48
N LEU A 94 -0.60 -8.29 -7.36
CA LEU A 94 -0.49 -6.83 -7.27
C LEU A 94 -1.24 -6.31 -6.04
N ILE A 95 -2.41 -6.88 -5.74
CA ILE A 95 -3.17 -6.58 -4.53
C ILE A 95 -2.39 -7.00 -3.28
N VAL A 96 -1.82 -8.21 -3.28
CA VAL A 96 -0.99 -8.71 -2.17
C VAL A 96 0.21 -7.80 -1.93
N VAL A 97 0.89 -7.34 -2.99
CA VAL A 97 2.03 -6.40 -2.87
C VAL A 97 1.60 -5.12 -2.19
N GLY A 98 0.55 -4.46 -2.65
CA GLY A 98 0.17 -3.19 -2.07
C GLY A 98 -0.44 -3.31 -0.68
N LEU A 99 -1.23 -4.36 -0.39
CA LEU A 99 -1.74 -4.65 0.95
C LEU A 99 -0.60 -4.97 1.94
N SER A 100 0.38 -5.78 1.52
CA SER A 100 1.51 -6.14 2.38
C SER A 100 2.41 -4.93 2.62
N THR A 101 2.67 -4.13 1.58
CA THR A 101 3.45 -2.88 1.70
C THR A 101 2.78 -1.90 2.65
N ALA A 102 1.45 -1.79 2.55
CA ALA A 102 0.65 -0.97 3.45
C ALA A 102 0.76 -1.42 4.90
N ALA A 103 0.45 -2.69 5.16
CA ALA A 103 0.41 -3.23 6.52
C ALA A 103 1.80 -3.20 7.17
N ILE A 104 2.83 -3.67 6.47
CA ILE A 104 4.21 -3.70 6.98
C ILE A 104 4.76 -2.28 7.12
N GLY A 105 4.52 -1.41 6.13
CA GLY A 105 4.94 -0.01 6.20
C GLY A 105 4.35 0.73 7.40
N THR A 106 3.04 0.57 7.66
CA THR A 106 2.40 1.16 8.84
C THR A 106 2.92 0.55 10.15
N LEU A 107 3.17 -0.75 10.20
CA LEU A 107 3.77 -1.40 11.37
C LEU A 107 5.17 -0.85 11.68
N VAL A 108 6.03 -0.77 10.66
CA VAL A 108 7.40 -0.23 10.80
C VAL A 108 7.35 1.25 11.17
N PHE A 109 6.39 2.01 10.63
CA PHE A 109 6.17 3.40 11.01
C PHE A 109 5.83 3.55 12.51
N LEU A 110 4.88 2.76 13.02
CA LEU A 110 4.51 2.76 14.44
C LEU A 110 5.70 2.39 15.34
N LEU A 111 6.49 1.39 14.92
CA LEU A 111 7.72 1.02 15.62
C LEU A 111 8.74 2.16 15.61
N GLY A 112 8.90 2.84 14.47
CA GLY A 112 9.80 3.98 14.32
C GLY A 112 9.42 5.15 15.23
N LEU A 113 8.13 5.49 15.34
CA LEU A 113 7.65 6.49 16.28
C LEU A 113 7.87 6.08 17.74
N ARG A 114 7.69 4.79 18.06
CA ARG A 114 7.94 4.28 19.42
C ARG A 114 9.42 4.38 19.79
N LEU A 115 10.31 3.96 18.90
CA LEU A 115 11.75 4.14 19.04
C LEU A 115 12.13 5.61 19.23
N TRP A 116 11.54 6.51 18.44
CA TRP A 116 11.77 7.95 18.56
C TRP A 116 11.35 8.50 19.92
N ASN A 117 10.21 8.06 20.45
CA ASN A 117 9.76 8.45 21.79
C ASN A 117 10.67 7.90 22.90
N GLU A 118 11.03 6.62 22.83
CA GLU A 118 11.89 5.98 23.85
C GLU A 118 13.31 6.56 23.86
N LEU A 119 13.83 7.02 22.72
CA LEU A 119 15.19 7.56 22.59
C LEU A 119 15.33 9.03 22.99
N GLY A 120 14.25 9.82 22.97
CA GLY A 120 14.35 11.27 23.13
C GLY A 120 13.32 11.92 24.05
N ASP A 121 12.47 11.12 24.71
CA ASP A 121 11.39 11.60 25.60
C ASP A 121 10.51 12.67 24.92
N HIS A 122 10.31 12.51 23.61
CA HIS A 122 9.75 13.54 22.73
C HIS A 122 8.22 13.70 22.82
N GLY A 123 7.55 12.99 23.74
CA GLY A 123 6.12 13.13 24.00
C GLY A 123 5.21 12.91 22.79
N ALA A 124 5.65 12.21 21.73
CA ALA A 124 4.84 12.04 20.54
C ALA A 124 3.61 11.19 20.85
N THR A 125 2.44 11.64 20.39
CA THR A 125 1.20 10.88 20.52
C THR A 125 1.29 9.61 19.68
N LEU A 126 1.33 8.45 20.33
CA LEU A 126 1.35 7.15 19.65
C LEU A 126 -0.06 6.79 19.18
N PRO A 127 -0.30 6.60 17.87
CA PRO A 127 -1.58 6.12 17.39
C PRO A 127 -1.81 4.67 17.87
N LYS A 128 -3.09 4.33 18.12
CA LYS A 128 -3.47 2.94 18.40
C LYS A 128 -3.15 2.06 17.18
N TYR A 129 -2.82 0.79 17.43
CA TYR A 129 -2.59 -0.22 16.38
C TYR A 129 -3.82 -0.42 15.45
N SER A 130 -5.01 0.03 15.84
CA SER A 130 -6.20 0.04 14.98
C SER A 130 -6.00 0.81 13.67
N ILE A 131 -5.04 1.75 13.62
CA ILE A 131 -4.73 2.50 12.40
C ILE A 131 -4.13 1.63 11.28
N ILE A 132 -3.60 0.45 11.61
CA ILE A 132 -3.10 -0.50 10.62
C ILE A 132 -4.22 -0.92 9.68
N ALA A 133 -5.43 -1.18 10.20
CA ALA A 133 -6.58 -1.56 9.38
C ALA A 133 -6.99 -0.41 8.45
N PHE A 134 -6.93 0.83 8.93
CA PHE A 134 -7.21 2.02 8.13
C PHE A 134 -6.24 2.17 6.95
N TYR A 135 -4.93 2.13 7.22
CA TYR A 135 -3.92 2.18 6.16
C TYR A 135 -3.95 0.94 5.26
N ALA A 136 -4.18 -0.26 5.78
CA ALA A 136 -4.35 -1.46 4.97
C ALA A 136 -5.54 -1.32 4.00
N GLY A 137 -6.66 -0.76 4.45
CA GLY A 137 -7.80 -0.40 3.60
C GLY A 137 -7.42 0.59 2.50
N GLY A 138 -6.70 1.66 2.85
CA GLY A 138 -6.16 2.59 1.86
C GLY A 138 -5.20 1.91 0.87
N GLY A 139 -4.40 0.95 1.35
CA GLY A 139 -3.47 0.16 0.54
C GLY A 139 -4.19 -0.72 -0.47
N LEU A 140 -5.32 -1.30 -0.06
CA LEU A 140 -6.21 -2.04 -0.95
C LEU A 140 -6.73 -1.14 -2.06
N VAL A 141 -7.24 0.06 -1.72
CA VAL A 141 -7.76 1.04 -2.69
C VAL A 141 -6.68 1.45 -3.69
N ALA A 142 -5.51 1.85 -3.21
CA ALA A 142 -4.38 2.21 -4.07
C ALA A 142 -3.94 1.06 -4.98
N SER A 143 -3.96 -0.19 -4.48
CA SER A 143 -3.65 -1.38 -5.28
C SER A 143 -4.68 -1.63 -6.37
N LEU A 144 -5.96 -1.46 -6.08
CA LEU A 144 -7.05 -1.62 -7.05
C LEU A 144 -6.94 -0.57 -8.16
N ILE A 145 -6.64 0.68 -7.81
CA ILE A 145 -6.47 1.76 -8.79
C ILE A 145 -5.24 1.51 -9.65
N SER A 146 -4.12 1.09 -9.05
CA SER A 146 -2.96 0.68 -9.83
C SER A 146 -3.26 -0.51 -10.73
N LEU A 147 -4.08 -1.46 -10.30
CA LEU A 147 -4.50 -2.61 -11.12
C LEU A 147 -5.35 -2.17 -12.31
N ILE A 148 -6.30 -1.24 -12.10
CA ILE A 148 -7.13 -0.66 -13.15
C ILE A 148 -6.24 -0.06 -14.25
N HIS A 149 -5.30 0.81 -13.87
CA HIS A 149 -4.38 1.43 -14.84
C HIS A 149 -3.39 0.46 -15.50
N ILE A 150 -3.12 -0.69 -14.89
CA ILE A 150 -2.28 -1.73 -15.51
C ILE A 150 -3.10 -2.57 -16.50
N ARG A 151 -4.39 -2.79 -16.25
CA ARG A 151 -5.22 -3.75 -16.99
C ARG A 151 -6.16 -3.11 -18.01
N VAL A 152 -6.46 -1.82 -17.87
CA VAL A 152 -7.34 -1.08 -18.76
C VAL A 152 -6.49 -0.17 -19.64
N GLU A 153 -6.35 -0.52 -20.91
CA GLU A 153 -5.56 0.24 -21.89
C GLU A 153 -6.21 1.58 -22.27
N ASP A 154 -7.55 1.65 -22.22
CA ASP A 154 -8.31 2.87 -22.50
C ASP A 154 -8.30 3.80 -21.28
N GLU A 155 -7.59 4.91 -21.40
CA GLU A 155 -7.44 5.93 -20.35
C GLU A 155 -8.78 6.48 -19.85
N THR A 156 -9.79 6.60 -20.73
CA THR A 156 -11.10 7.13 -20.35
C THR A 156 -11.85 6.15 -19.44
N ARG A 157 -11.80 4.86 -19.78
CA ARG A 157 -12.41 3.79 -18.97
C ARG A 157 -11.62 3.56 -17.68
N GLY A 158 -10.29 3.67 -17.74
CA GLY A 158 -9.40 3.58 -16.59
C GLY A 158 -9.72 4.66 -15.56
N ASN A 159 -9.76 5.92 -15.99
CA ASN A 159 -10.10 7.06 -15.11
C ASN A 159 -11.52 6.95 -14.52
N LEU A 160 -12.50 6.49 -15.31
CA LEU A 160 -13.87 6.30 -14.80
C LEU A 160 -13.93 5.20 -13.72
N LEU A 161 -13.22 4.10 -13.91
CA LEU A 161 -13.12 3.03 -12.92
C LEU A 161 -12.34 3.46 -11.67
N GLU A 162 -11.26 4.23 -11.83
CA GLU A 162 -10.54 4.84 -10.71
C GLU A 162 -11.48 5.73 -9.90
N LEU A 163 -12.22 6.63 -10.57
CA LEU A 163 -13.17 7.51 -9.90
C LEU A 163 -14.23 6.72 -9.13
N LEU A 164 -14.76 5.63 -9.69
CA LEU A 164 -15.72 4.76 -9.02
C LEU A 164 -15.11 4.09 -7.77
N VAL A 165 -13.87 3.63 -7.85
CA VAL A 165 -13.19 3.02 -6.70
C VAL A 165 -12.91 4.06 -5.61
N ILE A 166 -12.48 5.26 -5.97
CA ILE A 166 -12.28 6.37 -5.02
C ILE A 166 -13.62 6.78 -4.38
N ALA A 167 -14.69 6.91 -5.17
CA ALA A 167 -16.00 7.27 -4.67
C ALA A 167 -16.56 6.20 -3.72
N LEU A 168 -16.43 4.92 -4.07
CA LEU A 168 -16.83 3.81 -3.20
C LEU A 168 -16.02 3.80 -1.89
N ALA A 169 -14.71 4.00 -1.97
CA ALA A 169 -13.86 4.09 -0.79
C ALA A 169 -14.24 5.27 0.11
N ALA A 170 -14.56 6.43 -0.46
CA ALA A 170 -15.03 7.60 0.28
C ALA A 170 -16.37 7.32 0.98
N VAL A 171 -17.35 6.72 0.29
CA VAL A 171 -18.64 6.34 0.88
C VAL A 171 -18.45 5.34 2.02
N LEU A 172 -17.64 4.30 1.82
CA LEU A 172 -17.33 3.32 2.86
C LEU A 172 -16.63 3.96 4.05
N PHE A 173 -15.73 4.92 3.82
CA PHE A 173 -15.09 5.68 4.88
C PHE A 173 -16.12 6.45 5.71
N PHE A 174 -17.01 7.23 5.08
CA PHE A 174 -18.06 7.97 5.80
C PHE A 174 -19.08 7.09 6.52
N TRP A 175 -19.28 5.85 6.08
CA TRP A 175 -20.25 4.94 6.69
C TRP A 175 -19.66 4.13 7.86
N ILE A 176 -18.35 3.83 7.81
CA ILE A 176 -17.64 3.06 8.84
C ILE A 176 -17.12 3.95 9.98
N THR A 177 -16.88 5.23 9.71
CA THR A 177 -16.30 6.21 10.65
C THR A 177 -17.38 7.09 11.26
#